data_AF-A0A327RCK1-F1
#
_entry.id   AF-A0A327RCK1-F1
#
_cell.length_a   1.000
_cell.length_b   1.000
_cell.length_c   1.000
_cell.angle_alpha   90.00
_cell.angle_beta   90.00
_cell.angle_gamma   90.00
#
_symmetry.space_group_name_H-M   'P 1'
#
loop_
_entity.id
_entity.type
_entity.pdbx_description
1 polymer ?
#
loop_
_entity_poly.entity_id
_entity_poly.type
_entity_poly.pdbx_seq_one_letter_code
_entity_poly.pdbx_strand_id
1 'polypeptide(L)'
;MVRVLTILAFLVSTLGFSQNEQLFDEATAFYNQGEYIKAADNYLKILENGEHSAELYFNLGNTYYKLNKIAPSIYYYEKALLLKPNDQDIRNNLAYAQNMTLDAIEPLPQTAISKMYNRLTTYLSFDQWAYVAIGFMMLFVCCYIAFYYFKFSTQKRIAFISSLIFLLLTVLAVVLAYIQFSKFESEQPAIVFTEEVGIKSEPNNRSQAIFTLHAGTKVNVLEQLNDWKKIEISDGTTGWIPSEDIKVLKDF
;
A
#
# COMPACT_ATOMS: atom_id res chain seq x y z
N MET A 1 -43.69 -2.25 22.39
CA MET A 1 -42.75 -3.23 22.97
C MET A 1 -42.35 -4.32 21.96
N VAL A 2 -43.30 -5.02 21.34
CA VAL A 2 -43.02 -6.09 20.35
C VAL A 2 -42.14 -5.64 19.17
N ARG A 3 -42.35 -4.43 18.63
CA ARG A 3 -41.54 -3.87 17.53
C ARG A 3 -40.09 -3.54 17.91
N VAL A 4 -39.83 -3.22 19.18
CA VAL A 4 -38.48 -2.94 19.70
C VAL A 4 -37.72 -4.23 19.93
N LEU A 5 -38.41 -5.27 20.42
CA LEU A 5 -37.87 -6.63 20.58
C LEU A 5 -37.51 -7.28 19.24
N THR A 6 -38.29 -7.05 18.17
CA THR A 6 -37.95 -7.57 16.83
C THR A 6 -36.73 -6.87 16.22
N ILE A 7 -36.56 -5.56 16.46
CA ILE A 7 -35.37 -4.81 16.00
C ILE A 7 -34.12 -5.24 16.79
N LEU A 8 -34.24 -5.45 18.10
CA LEU A 8 -33.17 -6.00 18.93
C LEU A 8 -32.80 -7.44 18.54
N ALA A 9 -33.78 -8.29 18.23
CA ALA A 9 -33.52 -9.64 17.75
C ALA A 9 -32.78 -9.65 16.39
N PHE A 10 -33.11 -8.71 15.50
CA PHE A 10 -32.42 -8.55 14.20
C PHE A 10 -30.99 -8.01 14.34
N LEU A 11 -30.74 -7.16 15.35
CA LEU A 11 -29.41 -6.64 15.72
C LEU A 11 -28.53 -7.69 16.42
N VAL A 12 -29.13 -8.69 17.08
CA VAL A 12 -28.39 -9.77 17.76
C VAL A 12 -28.12 -10.95 16.81
N SER A 13 -28.94 -11.16 15.77
CA SER A 13 -28.71 -12.19 14.75
C SER A 13 -27.49 -11.94 13.85
N THR A 14 -26.84 -10.78 13.95
CA THR A 14 -25.57 -10.49 13.28
C THR A 14 -24.34 -10.88 14.09
N LEU A 15 -24.50 -11.49 15.27
CA LEU A 15 -23.41 -12.12 16.02
C LEU A 15 -23.14 -13.54 15.49
N GLY A 16 -22.88 -13.64 14.19
CA GLY A 16 -22.23 -14.82 13.63
C GLY A 16 -20.72 -14.64 13.77
N PHE A 17 -20.01 -15.63 14.32
CA PHE A 17 -18.57 -15.68 14.15
C PHE A 17 -18.29 -15.71 12.64
N SER A 18 -17.44 -14.79 12.16
CA SER A 18 -17.09 -14.79 10.75
C SER A 18 -16.30 -16.05 10.44
N GLN A 19 -16.68 -16.80 9.40
CA GLN A 19 -15.94 -17.97 8.93
C GLN A 19 -14.45 -17.64 8.70
N ASN A 20 -14.14 -16.40 8.32
CA ASN A 20 -12.78 -15.93 8.09
C ASN A 20 -11.98 -15.72 9.38
N GLU A 21 -12.62 -15.34 10.49
CA GLU A 21 -11.96 -15.25 11.80
C GLU A 21 -11.49 -16.65 12.25
N GLN A 22 -12.34 -17.66 12.09
CA GLN A 22 -11.96 -19.05 12.37
C GLN A 22 -10.80 -19.52 11.45
N LEU A 23 -10.89 -19.27 10.14
CA LEU A 23 -9.82 -19.63 9.20
C LEU A 23 -8.50 -18.95 9.56
N PHE A 24 -8.55 -17.69 10.03
CA PHE A 24 -7.37 -16.92 10.42
C PHE A 24 -6.72 -17.51 11.68
N ASP A 25 -7.52 -17.85 12.68
CA ASP A 25 -7.05 -18.48 13.92
C ASP A 25 -6.45 -19.86 13.64
N GLU A 26 -7.11 -20.67 12.81
CA GLU A 26 -6.59 -21.97 12.39
C GLU A 26 -5.27 -21.84 11.61
N ALA A 27 -5.19 -20.90 10.67
CA ALA A 27 -3.96 -20.63 9.93
C ALA A 27 -2.82 -20.20 10.85
N THR A 28 -3.10 -19.34 11.83
CA THR A 28 -2.15 -18.91 12.87
C THR A 28 -1.70 -20.09 13.72
N ALA A 29 -2.62 -20.99 14.10
CA ALA A 29 -2.29 -22.20 14.85
C ALA A 29 -1.37 -23.14 14.05
N PHE A 30 -1.67 -23.37 12.76
CA PHE A 30 -0.80 -24.15 11.87
C PHE A 30 0.58 -23.49 11.72
N TYR A 31 0.63 -22.17 11.56
CA TYR A 31 1.90 -21.43 11.48
C TYR A 31 2.75 -21.66 12.73
N ASN A 32 2.15 -21.53 13.93
CA ASN A 32 2.84 -21.72 15.20
C ASN A 32 3.31 -23.17 15.43
N GLN A 33 2.64 -24.15 14.79
CA GLN A 33 3.03 -25.56 14.79
C GLN A 33 4.11 -25.89 13.74
N GLY A 34 4.50 -24.93 12.91
CA GLY A 34 5.44 -25.14 11.80
C GLY A 34 4.82 -25.76 10.54
N GLU A 35 3.50 -25.93 10.52
CA GLU A 35 2.72 -26.49 9.41
C GLU A 35 2.41 -25.39 8.36
N TYR A 36 3.47 -24.78 7.80
CA TYR A 36 3.35 -23.57 6.99
C TYR A 36 2.52 -23.75 5.71
N ILE A 37 2.50 -24.94 5.11
CA ILE A 37 1.67 -25.19 3.92
C ILE A 37 0.19 -25.06 4.27
N LYS A 38 -0.25 -25.71 5.36
CA LYS A 38 -1.65 -25.61 5.84
C LYS A 38 -2.02 -24.20 6.26
N ALA A 39 -1.08 -23.49 6.89
CA ALA A 39 -1.26 -22.08 7.23
C ALA A 39 -1.52 -21.24 5.98
N ALA A 40 -0.69 -21.40 4.93
CA ALA A 40 -0.86 -20.70 3.67
C ALA A 40 -2.22 -21.01 3.03
N ASP A 41 -2.60 -22.30 2.96
CA ASP A 41 -3.88 -22.72 2.37
C ASP A 41 -5.08 -22.08 3.07
N ASN A 42 -5.07 -22.02 4.41
CA ASN A 42 -6.16 -21.39 5.16
C ASN A 42 -6.18 -19.86 5.01
N TYR A 43 -5.02 -19.20 5.01
CA TYR A 43 -4.97 -17.77 4.73
C TYR A 43 -5.41 -17.42 3.30
N LEU A 44 -5.07 -18.25 2.30
CA LEU A 44 -5.50 -18.05 0.92
C LEU A 44 -7.02 -18.16 0.75
N LYS A 45 -7.69 -19.07 1.48
CA LYS A 45 -9.16 -19.15 1.47
C LYS A 45 -9.83 -17.85 1.95
N ILE A 46 -9.21 -17.14 2.89
CA ILE A 46 -9.71 -15.83 3.35
C ILE A 46 -9.62 -14.81 2.19
N LEU A 47 -8.52 -14.83 1.43
CA LEU A 47 -8.38 -14.00 0.23
C LEU A 47 -9.38 -14.38 -0.87
N GLU A 48 -9.64 -15.68 -1.07
CA GLU A 48 -10.67 -16.16 -2.02
C GLU A 48 -12.08 -15.66 -1.68
N ASN A 49 -12.34 -15.39 -0.39
CA ASN A 49 -13.58 -14.78 0.09
C ASN A 49 -13.60 -13.24 -0.09
N GLY A 50 -12.57 -12.64 -0.68
CA GLY A 50 -12.47 -11.20 -0.94
C GLY A 50 -12.11 -10.36 0.29
N GLU A 51 -11.66 -10.98 1.38
CA GLU A 51 -11.22 -10.25 2.57
C GLU A 51 -9.74 -9.91 2.48
N HIS A 52 -9.43 -8.64 2.69
CA HIS A 52 -8.07 -8.10 2.60
C HIS A 52 -7.73 -7.31 3.86
N SER A 53 -6.59 -7.61 4.46
CA SER A 53 -6.07 -6.88 5.63
C SER A 53 -4.55 -6.91 5.66
N ALA A 54 -3.95 -5.92 6.33
CA ALA A 54 -2.50 -5.85 6.47
C ALA A 54 -1.97 -7.06 7.24
N GLU A 55 -2.70 -7.50 8.26
CA GLU A 55 -2.41 -8.66 9.10
C GLU A 55 -2.41 -9.97 8.30
N LEU A 56 -3.43 -10.18 7.47
CA LEU A 56 -3.53 -11.36 6.59
C LEU A 56 -2.34 -11.42 5.63
N TYR A 57 -2.05 -10.31 4.96
CA TYR A 57 -0.91 -10.23 4.06
C TYR A 57 0.43 -10.39 4.78
N PHE A 58 0.60 -9.77 5.95
CA PHE A 58 1.81 -9.95 6.75
C PHE A 58 2.03 -11.41 7.15
N ASN A 59 0.97 -12.10 7.57
CA ASN A 59 1.04 -13.51 7.94
C ASN A 59 1.28 -14.43 6.74
N LEU A 60 0.69 -14.16 5.57
CA LEU A 60 1.04 -14.84 4.32
C LEU A 60 2.51 -14.61 3.96
N GLY A 61 3.00 -13.38 4.05
CA GLY A 61 4.40 -13.03 3.83
C GLY A 61 5.34 -13.83 4.72
N ASN A 62 5.04 -13.88 6.03
CA ASN A 62 5.75 -14.69 7.03
C ASN A 62 5.71 -16.18 6.72
N THR A 63 4.55 -16.68 6.27
CA THR A 63 4.36 -18.10 5.95
C THR A 63 5.20 -18.51 4.74
N TYR A 64 5.14 -17.73 3.66
CA TYR A 64 5.96 -17.97 2.48
C TYR A 64 7.45 -17.76 2.71
N TYR A 65 7.82 -16.83 3.60
CA TYR A 65 9.20 -16.67 4.05
C TYR A 65 9.72 -17.98 4.67
N LYS A 66 8.95 -18.59 5.59
CA LYS A 66 9.30 -19.87 6.22
C LYS A 66 9.33 -21.05 5.25
N LEU A 67 8.58 -20.97 4.15
CA LEU A 67 8.60 -21.93 3.05
C LEU A 67 9.76 -21.69 2.04
N ASN A 68 10.62 -20.70 2.27
CA ASN A 68 11.66 -20.25 1.33
C ASN A 68 11.10 -19.88 -0.06
N LYS A 69 9.86 -19.37 -0.11
CA LYS A 69 9.22 -18.87 -1.34
C LYS A 69 9.37 -17.35 -1.38
N ILE A 70 10.49 -16.91 -1.95
CA ILE A 70 10.94 -15.51 -1.96
C ILE A 70 9.90 -14.57 -2.60
N ALA A 71 9.49 -14.84 -3.85
CA ALA A 71 8.54 -13.98 -4.56
C ALA A 71 7.18 -13.83 -3.85
N PRO A 72 6.48 -14.92 -3.45
CA PRO A 72 5.24 -14.79 -2.68
C PRO A 72 5.43 -14.05 -1.34
N SER A 73 6.55 -14.28 -0.65
CA SER A 73 6.84 -13.61 0.62
C SER A 73 6.94 -12.09 0.45
N ILE A 74 7.77 -11.63 -0.48
CA ILE A 74 7.93 -10.21 -0.82
C ILE A 74 6.59 -9.62 -1.30
N TYR A 75 5.87 -10.33 -2.17
CA TYR A 75 4.58 -9.89 -2.70
C TYR A 75 3.58 -9.58 -1.58
N TYR A 76 3.41 -10.48 -0.63
CA TYR A 76 2.45 -10.26 0.45
C TYR A 76 2.93 -9.23 1.47
N TYR A 77 4.22 -9.14 1.78
CA TYR A 77 4.71 -8.03 2.61
C TYR A 77 4.50 -6.66 1.95
N GLU A 78 4.74 -6.55 0.64
CA GLU A 78 4.48 -5.33 -0.12
C GLU A 78 2.99 -4.97 -0.13
N LYS A 79 2.08 -5.94 -0.31
CA LYS A 79 0.64 -5.70 -0.15
C LYS A 79 0.27 -5.24 1.27
N ALA A 80 0.90 -5.81 2.29
CA ALA A 80 0.69 -5.38 3.67
C ALA A 80 1.13 -3.91 3.88
N LEU A 81 2.24 -3.47 3.27
CA LEU A 81 2.69 -2.08 3.30
C LEU A 81 1.78 -1.11 2.53
N LEU A 82 1.07 -1.57 1.50
CA LEU A 82 0.07 -0.72 0.84
C LEU A 82 -1.07 -0.34 1.80
N LEU A 83 -1.42 -1.22 2.74
CA LEU A 83 -2.45 -0.97 3.76
C LEU A 83 -1.89 -0.30 5.02
N LYS A 84 -0.65 -0.62 5.43
CA LYS A 84 0.05 -0.03 6.58
C LYS A 84 1.47 0.43 6.21
N PRO A 85 1.63 1.56 5.52
CA PRO A 85 2.92 2.00 4.97
C PRO A 85 3.98 2.35 6.02
N ASN A 86 3.55 2.61 7.27
CA ASN A 86 4.41 3.00 8.38
C ASN A 86 4.65 1.88 9.41
N ASP A 87 4.21 0.66 9.13
CA ASP A 87 4.44 -0.49 10.02
C ASP A 87 5.90 -0.91 9.99
N GLN A 88 6.56 -0.89 11.15
CA GLN A 88 7.98 -1.21 11.24
C GLN A 88 8.25 -2.71 11.12
N ASP A 89 7.33 -3.55 11.61
CA ASP A 89 7.50 -4.99 11.59
C ASP A 89 7.37 -5.52 10.16
N ILE A 90 6.40 -5.01 9.40
CA ILE A 90 6.27 -5.34 7.97
C ILE A 90 7.53 -4.92 7.21
N ARG A 91 8.06 -3.70 7.42
CA ARG A 91 9.28 -3.23 6.75
C ARG A 91 10.51 -4.08 7.08
N ASN A 92 10.68 -4.44 8.35
CA ASN A 92 11.82 -5.27 8.78
C ASN A 92 11.75 -6.67 8.16
N ASN A 93 10.57 -7.30 8.15
CA ASN A 93 10.39 -8.63 7.57
C ASN A 93 10.50 -8.62 6.04
N LEU A 94 9.98 -7.59 5.38
CA LEU A 94 10.21 -7.37 3.95
C LEU A 94 11.71 -7.27 3.64
N ALA A 95 12.47 -6.52 4.44
CA ALA A 95 13.92 -6.41 4.24
C ALA A 95 14.63 -7.77 4.39
N TYR A 96 14.21 -8.62 5.32
CA TYR A 96 14.74 -9.98 5.42
C TYR A 96 14.42 -10.83 4.18
N ALA A 97 13.21 -10.72 3.64
CA ALA A 97 12.83 -11.41 2.41
C ALA A 97 13.58 -10.88 1.17
N GLN A 98 13.77 -9.56 1.09
CA GLN A 98 14.55 -8.92 0.02
C GLN A 98 16.02 -9.34 0.07
N ASN A 99 16.62 -9.54 1.26
CA ASN A 99 17.99 -10.05 1.36
C ASN A 99 18.16 -11.50 0.84
N MET A 100 17.07 -12.21 0.56
CA MET A 100 17.11 -13.54 -0.07
C MET A 100 17.06 -13.48 -1.60
N THR A 101 16.85 -12.31 -2.22
CA THR A 101 16.80 -12.18 -3.68
C THR A 101 18.20 -12.34 -4.29
N LEU A 102 18.25 -12.85 -5.52
CA LEU A 102 19.51 -12.97 -6.28
C LEU A 102 19.93 -11.64 -6.91
N ASP A 103 18.95 -10.83 -7.31
CA ASP A 103 19.20 -9.54 -7.95
C ASP A 103 19.60 -8.48 -6.92
N ALA A 104 20.75 -7.86 -7.13
CA ALA A 104 21.23 -6.71 -6.36
C ALA A 104 21.11 -5.44 -7.21
N ILE A 105 19.89 -4.90 -7.33
CA ILE A 105 19.63 -3.70 -8.13
C ILE A 105 19.77 -2.48 -7.22
N GLU A 106 20.78 -1.65 -7.50
CA GLU A 106 20.95 -0.39 -6.79
C GLU A 106 19.94 0.65 -7.33
N PRO A 107 19.15 1.31 -6.46
CA PRO A 107 18.23 2.34 -6.90
C PRO A 107 18.96 3.59 -7.40
N LEU A 108 18.34 4.31 -8.34
CA LEU A 108 18.87 5.57 -8.85
C LEU A 108 19.26 6.54 -7.70
N PRO A 109 20.43 7.19 -7.78
CA PRO A 109 20.88 8.10 -6.74
C PRO A 109 19.93 9.28 -6.62
N GLN A 110 19.33 9.44 -5.44
CA GLN A 110 18.41 10.55 -5.18
C GLN A 110 19.16 11.75 -4.58
N THR A 111 18.86 12.95 -5.11
CA THR A 111 19.35 14.21 -4.54
C THR A 111 18.76 14.45 -3.14
N ALA A 112 19.44 15.24 -2.30
CA ALA A 112 18.94 15.58 -0.97
C ALA A 112 17.56 16.25 -1.01
N ILE A 113 17.30 17.06 -2.04
CA ILE A 113 16.01 17.71 -2.28
C ILE A 113 14.93 16.68 -2.60
N SER A 114 15.22 15.72 -3.50
CA SER A 114 14.29 14.64 -3.83
C SER A 114 13.95 13.78 -2.61
N LYS A 115 14.94 13.43 -1.78
CA LYS A 115 14.73 12.72 -0.52
C LYS A 115 13.83 13.48 0.46
N MET A 116 14.05 14.80 0.60
CA MET A 116 13.21 15.64 1.46
C MET A 116 11.78 15.72 0.94
N TYR A 117 11.61 15.94 -0.37
CA TYR A 117 10.31 15.96 -1.04
C TYR A 117 9.54 14.66 -0.81
N ASN A 118 10.17 13.51 -1.10
CA ASN A 118 9.57 12.20 -0.90
C ASN A 118 9.18 11.98 0.55
N ARG A 119 10.04 12.35 1.51
CA ARG A 119 9.71 12.22 2.94
C ARG A 119 8.48 13.03 3.33
N LEU A 120 8.32 14.24 2.80
CA LEU A 120 7.16 15.08 3.09
C LEU A 120 5.88 14.54 2.46
N THR A 121 5.94 14.11 1.20
CA THR A 121 4.76 13.64 0.46
C THR A 121 4.29 12.27 0.96
N THR A 122 5.20 11.36 1.29
CA THR A 122 4.87 10.00 1.73
C THR A 122 4.72 9.86 3.25
N TYR A 123 4.80 10.94 4.02
CA TYR A 123 4.63 10.86 5.48
C TYR A 123 3.19 10.45 5.86
N LEU A 124 2.21 11.02 5.15
CA LEU A 124 0.79 10.70 5.26
C LEU A 124 0.28 10.11 3.95
N SER A 125 -0.73 9.23 4.02
CA SER A 125 -1.49 8.80 2.85
C SER A 125 -2.31 9.96 2.28
N PHE A 126 -2.80 9.82 1.04
CA PHE A 126 -3.65 10.85 0.44
C PHE A 126 -4.95 11.06 1.23
N ASP A 127 -5.53 10.00 1.82
CA ASP A 127 -6.70 10.10 2.70
C ASP A 127 -6.38 10.88 3.98
N GLN A 128 -5.21 10.61 4.58
CA GLN A 128 -4.76 11.32 5.78
C GLN A 128 -4.53 12.81 5.49
N TRP A 129 -3.93 13.16 4.36
CA TRP A 129 -3.82 14.54 3.91
C TRP A 129 -5.19 15.19 3.68
N ALA A 130 -6.17 14.46 3.16
CA ALA A 130 -7.54 14.95 3.01
C ALA A 130 -8.20 15.24 4.37
N TYR A 131 -8.03 14.38 5.38
CA TYR A 131 -8.51 14.64 6.74
C TYR A 131 -7.83 15.86 7.38
N VAL A 132 -6.53 16.03 7.17
CA VAL A 132 -5.79 17.23 7.62
C VAL A 132 -6.36 18.49 6.96
N ALA A 133 -6.64 18.45 5.65
CA ALA A 133 -7.25 19.55 4.93
C ALA A 133 -8.63 19.92 5.50
N ILE A 134 -9.48 18.93 5.79
CA ILE A 134 -10.79 19.13 6.43
C ILE A 134 -10.60 19.79 7.81
N GLY A 135 -9.65 19.30 8.62
CA GLY A 135 -9.34 19.87 9.93
C GLY A 135 -8.91 21.34 9.86
N PHE A 136 -8.01 21.70 8.93
CA PHE A 136 -7.62 23.10 8.73
C PHE A 136 -8.78 23.95 8.20
N MET A 137 -9.65 23.41 7.34
CA MET A 137 -10.84 24.12 6.87
C MET A 137 -11.81 24.43 8.01
N MET A 138 -12.02 23.50 8.94
CA MET A 138 -12.83 23.76 10.14
C MET A 138 -12.22 24.85 11.02
N LEU A 139 -10.89 24.82 11.24
CA LEU A 139 -10.18 25.85 12.00
C LEU A 139 -10.26 27.22 11.32
N PHE A 140 -10.16 27.28 9.99
CA PHE A 140 -10.40 28.50 9.22
C PHE A 140 -11.77 29.09 9.51
N VAL A 141 -12.84 28.28 9.41
CA VAL A 141 -14.22 28.72 9.68
C VAL A 141 -14.37 29.19 11.12
N CYS A 142 -13.82 28.47 12.10
CA CYS A 142 -13.85 28.86 13.51
C CYS A 142 -13.14 30.21 13.75
N CYS A 143 -11.95 30.41 13.19
CA CYS A 143 -11.22 31.68 13.30
C CYS A 143 -11.97 32.83 12.61
N TYR A 144 -12.60 32.55 11.46
CA TYR A 144 -13.39 33.56 10.73
C TYR A 144 -14.66 33.97 11.51
N ILE A 145 -15.34 33.01 12.13
CA ILE A 145 -16.46 33.28 13.04
C ILE A 145 -15.98 34.09 14.25
N ALA A 146 -14.85 33.69 14.87
CA ALA A 146 -14.29 34.42 16.01
C ALA A 146 -13.94 35.88 15.65
N PHE A 147 -13.39 36.11 14.46
CA PHE A 147 -13.14 37.45 13.93
C PHE A 147 -14.41 38.32 13.91
N TYR A 148 -15.57 37.76 13.54
CA TYR A 148 -16.84 38.48 13.55
C TYR A 148 -17.26 38.90 14.96
N TYR A 149 -17.13 38.01 15.95
CA TYR A 149 -17.60 38.24 17.32
C TYR A 149 -16.64 39.06 18.20
N PHE A 150 -15.34 39.09 17.90
CA PHE A 150 -14.38 39.83 18.73
C PHE A 150 -14.59 41.35 18.68
N LYS A 151 -14.55 41.98 19.86
CA LYS A 151 -14.79 43.42 20.01
C LYS A 151 -13.50 44.24 19.88
N PHE A 152 -12.38 43.71 20.35
CA PHE A 152 -11.10 44.41 20.36
C PHE A 152 -10.34 44.26 19.03
N SER A 153 -9.72 45.35 18.56
CA SER A 153 -8.99 45.39 17.28
C SER A 153 -7.88 44.34 17.20
N THR A 154 -7.09 44.15 18.27
CA THR A 154 -5.99 43.17 18.30
C THR A 154 -6.49 41.74 18.15
N GLN A 155 -7.58 41.37 18.83
CA GLN A 155 -8.16 40.02 18.74
C GLN A 155 -8.71 39.74 17.33
N LYS A 156 -9.38 40.73 16.72
CA LYS A 156 -9.84 40.66 15.34
C LYS A 156 -8.69 40.44 14.36
N ARG A 157 -7.61 41.23 14.49
CA ARG A 157 -6.43 41.08 13.63
C ARG A 157 -5.81 39.69 13.74
N ILE A 158 -5.66 39.15 14.96
CA ILE A 158 -5.13 37.81 15.16
C ILE A 158 -6.05 36.77 14.52
N ALA A 159 -7.35 36.81 14.80
CA ALA A 159 -8.32 35.85 14.24
C ALA A 159 -8.35 35.87 12.71
N PHE A 160 -8.31 37.07 12.10
CA PHE A 160 -8.27 37.22 10.65
C PHE A 160 -6.98 36.63 10.06
N ILE A 161 -5.81 36.98 10.60
CA ILE A 161 -4.52 36.44 10.13
C ILE A 161 -4.46 34.92 10.29
N SER A 162 -4.87 34.39 11.45
CA SER A 162 -4.95 32.95 11.68
C SER A 162 -5.89 32.25 10.69
N SER A 163 -7.03 32.85 10.36
CA SER A 163 -7.93 32.31 9.35
C SER A 163 -7.22 32.19 7.98
N LEU A 164 -6.52 33.23 7.52
CA LEU A 164 -5.79 33.18 6.25
C LEU A 164 -4.67 32.12 6.26
N ILE A 165 -3.99 31.94 7.39
CA ILE A 165 -2.99 30.88 7.55
C ILE A 165 -3.64 29.50 7.42
N PHE A 166 -4.75 29.23 8.12
CA PHE A 166 -5.44 27.94 8.01
C PHE A 166 -6.03 27.69 6.62
N LEU A 167 -6.49 28.73 5.93
CA LEU A 167 -6.91 28.62 4.53
C LEU A 167 -5.72 28.21 3.63
N LEU A 168 -4.56 28.84 3.81
CA LEU A 168 -3.35 28.49 3.06
C LEU A 168 -2.88 27.06 3.36
N LEU A 169 -2.91 26.64 4.63
CA LEU A 169 -2.56 25.28 5.03
C LEU A 169 -3.55 24.25 4.47
N THR A 170 -4.83 24.60 4.33
CA THR A 170 -5.84 23.76 3.68
C THR A 170 -5.48 23.53 2.21
N VAL A 171 -5.16 24.60 1.48
CA VAL A 171 -4.76 24.50 0.06
C VAL A 171 -3.49 23.65 -0.08
N LEU A 172 -2.49 23.86 0.79
CA LEU A 172 -1.27 23.06 0.79
C LEU A 172 -1.56 21.57 1.02
N ALA A 173 -2.40 21.24 2.02
CA ALA A 173 -2.77 19.85 2.32
C ALA A 173 -3.51 19.19 1.14
N VAL A 174 -4.40 19.91 0.45
CA VAL A 174 -5.07 19.43 -0.77
C VAL A 174 -4.08 19.18 -1.91
N VAL A 175 -3.13 20.09 -2.12
CA VAL A 175 -2.09 19.91 -3.15
C VAL A 175 -1.23 18.67 -2.85
N LEU A 176 -0.84 18.46 -1.59
CA LEU A 176 -0.09 17.28 -1.17
C LEU A 176 -0.90 15.99 -1.35
N ALA A 177 -2.19 16.00 -0.99
CA ALA A 177 -3.09 14.88 -1.23
C ALA A 177 -3.17 14.54 -2.72
N TYR A 178 -3.31 15.54 -3.58
CA TYR A 178 -3.39 15.37 -5.03
C TYR A 178 -2.07 14.82 -5.61
N ILE A 179 -0.92 15.37 -5.20
CA ILE A 179 0.39 14.87 -5.61
C ILE A 179 0.55 13.39 -5.23
N GLN A 180 0.20 13.04 -3.99
CA GLN A 180 0.32 11.67 -3.49
C GLN A 180 -0.65 10.72 -4.21
N PHE A 181 -1.88 11.17 -4.49
CA PHE A 181 -2.87 10.42 -5.26
C PHE A 181 -2.40 10.19 -6.71
N SER A 182 -1.92 11.24 -7.39
CA SER A 182 -1.39 11.11 -8.75
C SER A 182 -0.21 10.15 -8.82
N LYS A 183 0.68 10.18 -7.81
CA LYS A 183 1.79 9.23 -7.70
C LYS A 183 1.27 7.81 -7.51
N PHE A 184 0.31 7.62 -6.61
CA PHE A 184 -0.31 6.32 -6.36
C PHE A 184 -0.99 5.76 -7.61
N GLU A 185 -1.66 6.56 -8.43
CA GLU A 185 -2.26 6.06 -9.69
C GLU A 185 -1.20 5.67 -10.72
N SER A 186 -0.14 6.49 -10.85
CA SER A 186 0.91 6.28 -11.85
C SER A 186 1.81 5.07 -11.56
N GLU A 187 2.06 4.77 -10.29
CA GLU A 187 2.92 3.65 -9.89
C GLU A 187 2.09 2.36 -9.90
N GLN A 188 2.48 1.37 -10.68
CA GLN A 188 1.83 0.05 -10.72
C GLN A 188 2.87 -1.01 -10.35
N PRO A 189 3.25 -1.10 -9.07
CA PRO A 189 4.33 -1.98 -8.65
C PRO A 189 3.88 -3.44 -8.76
N ALA A 190 4.81 -4.30 -9.18
CA ALA A 190 4.62 -5.72 -9.38
C ALA A 190 5.87 -6.49 -8.90
N ILE A 191 5.70 -7.76 -8.59
CA ILE A 191 6.78 -8.67 -8.21
C ILE A 191 6.94 -9.75 -9.27
N VAL A 192 8.18 -10.07 -9.65
CA VAL A 192 8.52 -11.20 -10.51
C VAL A 192 8.32 -12.51 -9.73
N PHE A 193 7.50 -13.42 -10.26
CA PHE A 193 7.16 -14.71 -9.63
C PHE A 193 7.93 -15.89 -10.21
N THR A 194 8.43 -15.77 -11.44
CA THR A 194 9.20 -16.81 -12.13
C THR A 194 10.65 -16.82 -11.63
N GLU A 195 11.26 -18.01 -11.54
CA GLU A 195 12.61 -18.18 -10.96
C GLU A 195 13.65 -17.32 -11.68
N GLU A 196 13.63 -17.35 -13.01
CA GLU A 196 14.47 -16.55 -13.89
C GLU A 196 13.67 -16.17 -15.14
N VAL A 197 13.74 -14.90 -15.55
CA VAL A 197 13.07 -14.39 -16.74
C VAL A 197 13.97 -13.39 -17.48
N GLY A 198 14.11 -13.59 -18.79
CA GLY A 198 14.84 -12.67 -19.67
C GLY A 198 13.96 -11.50 -20.10
N ILE A 199 14.37 -10.28 -19.77
CA ILE A 199 13.67 -9.04 -20.11
C ILE A 199 14.03 -8.63 -21.54
N LYS A 200 13.02 -8.38 -22.37
CA LYS A 200 13.18 -8.17 -23.81
C LYS A 200 13.13 -6.69 -24.19
N SER A 201 13.77 -6.34 -25.30
CA SER A 201 13.68 -4.98 -25.86
C SER A 201 12.32 -4.67 -26.49
N GLU A 202 11.65 -5.71 -26.99
CA GLU A 202 10.38 -5.61 -27.69
C GLU A 202 9.40 -6.69 -27.18
N PRO A 203 8.08 -6.45 -27.25
CA PRO A 203 7.04 -7.36 -26.77
C PRO A 203 6.81 -8.51 -27.76
N ASN A 204 7.84 -9.29 -28.06
CA ASN A 204 7.74 -10.44 -28.96
C ASN A 204 8.72 -11.56 -28.59
N ASN A 205 8.42 -12.76 -29.07
CA ASN A 205 9.21 -13.95 -28.76
C ASN A 205 10.58 -14.02 -29.45
N ARG A 206 10.80 -13.20 -30.49
CA ARG A 206 12.03 -13.23 -31.30
C ARG A 206 13.11 -12.27 -30.78
N SER A 207 12.70 -11.25 -30.04
CA SER A 207 13.60 -10.27 -29.44
C SER A 207 14.52 -10.94 -28.41
N GLN A 208 15.78 -10.49 -28.40
CA GLN A 208 16.79 -10.97 -27.47
C GLN A 208 16.56 -10.37 -26.08
N ALA A 209 16.91 -11.13 -25.05
CA ALA A 209 16.92 -10.62 -23.68
C ALA A 209 18.05 -9.60 -23.51
N ILE A 210 17.75 -8.43 -22.95
CA ILE A 210 18.71 -7.37 -22.63
C ILE A 210 19.39 -7.66 -21.29
N PHE A 211 18.61 -8.14 -20.32
CA PHE A 211 19.06 -8.56 -18.99
C PHE A 211 18.09 -9.60 -18.42
N THR A 212 18.47 -10.25 -17.33
CA THR A 212 17.64 -11.24 -16.63
C THR A 212 17.22 -10.70 -15.28
N LEU A 213 15.99 -11.06 -14.87
CA LEU A 213 15.47 -10.83 -13.52
C LEU A 213 15.11 -12.16 -12.89
N HIS A 214 15.11 -12.20 -11.57
CA HIS A 214 14.79 -13.38 -10.78
C HIS A 214 13.57 -13.17 -9.89
N ALA A 215 13.05 -14.28 -9.35
CA ALA A 215 11.92 -14.28 -8.44
C ALA A 215 12.16 -13.33 -7.24
N GLY A 216 11.17 -12.48 -6.95
CA GLY A 216 11.17 -11.54 -5.84
C GLY A 216 11.58 -10.12 -6.22
N THR A 217 12.09 -9.91 -7.44
CA THR A 217 12.44 -8.58 -7.92
C THR A 217 11.21 -7.71 -8.09
N LYS A 218 11.26 -6.52 -7.49
CA LYS A 218 10.20 -5.51 -7.58
C LYS A 218 10.41 -4.67 -8.82
N VAL A 219 9.35 -4.53 -9.60
CA VAL A 219 9.31 -3.78 -10.84
C VAL A 219 8.10 -2.85 -10.84
N ASN A 220 8.14 -1.79 -11.64
CA ASN A 220 7.00 -0.92 -11.87
C ASN A 220 6.46 -1.13 -13.29
N VAL A 221 5.17 -1.44 -13.43
CA VAL A 221 4.54 -1.62 -14.75
C VAL A 221 4.23 -0.24 -15.34
N LEU A 222 4.74 0.03 -16.53
CA LEU A 222 4.53 1.28 -17.25
C LEU A 222 3.38 1.18 -18.25
N GLU A 223 3.37 0.11 -19.04
CA GLU A 223 2.44 -0.09 -20.15
C GLU A 223 2.12 -1.58 -20.30
N GLN A 224 0.95 -1.91 -20.87
CA GLN A 224 0.57 -3.27 -21.21
C GLN A 224 0.21 -3.37 -22.69
N LEU A 225 0.74 -4.39 -23.37
CA LEU A 225 0.46 -4.69 -24.76
C LEU A 225 0.22 -6.20 -24.93
N ASN A 226 -1.03 -6.59 -25.17
CA ASN A 226 -1.45 -7.99 -25.21
C ASN A 226 -1.00 -8.74 -23.93
N ASP A 227 -0.21 -9.80 -24.10
CA ASP A 227 0.33 -10.62 -23.01
C ASP A 227 1.66 -10.07 -22.45
N TRP A 228 2.13 -8.92 -22.90
CA TRP A 228 3.39 -8.31 -22.46
C TRP A 228 3.14 -7.07 -21.61
N LYS A 229 3.98 -6.89 -20.59
CA LYS A 229 4.03 -5.67 -19.78
C LYS A 229 5.40 -5.03 -19.94
N LYS A 230 5.41 -3.73 -20.19
CA LYS A 230 6.61 -2.92 -20.12
C LYS A 230 6.84 -2.54 -18.67
N ILE A 231 8.04 -2.80 -18.18
CA ILE A 231 8.43 -2.57 -16.80
C ILE A 231 9.61 -1.61 -16.72
N GLU A 232 9.72 -0.96 -15.57
CA GLU A 232 10.87 -0.19 -15.11
C GLU A 232 11.36 -0.78 -13.79
N ILE A 233 12.66 -0.96 -13.64
CA ILE A 233 13.28 -1.38 -12.38
C ILE A 233 13.90 -0.17 -11.66
N SER A 234 14.36 -0.35 -10.42
CA SER A 234 14.80 0.76 -9.56
C SER A 234 16.01 1.53 -10.05
N ASP A 235 16.80 0.98 -10.97
CA ASP A 235 17.94 1.66 -11.62
C ASP A 235 17.52 2.50 -12.85
N GLY A 236 16.23 2.51 -13.21
CA GLY A 236 15.66 3.23 -14.35
C GLY A 236 15.74 2.49 -15.68
N THR A 237 16.30 1.29 -15.73
CA THR A 237 16.27 0.47 -16.95
C THR A 237 14.85 -0.05 -17.20
N THR A 238 14.52 -0.20 -18.48
CA THR A 238 13.19 -0.60 -18.93
C THR A 238 13.27 -1.79 -19.88
N GLY A 239 12.18 -2.54 -19.95
CA GLY A 239 12.04 -3.63 -20.91
C GLY A 239 10.70 -4.34 -20.80
N TRP A 240 10.51 -5.38 -21.59
CA TRP A 240 9.26 -6.13 -21.69
C TRP A 240 9.38 -7.50 -21.01
N ILE A 241 8.36 -7.82 -20.23
CA ILE A 241 8.21 -9.09 -19.52
C ILE A 241 6.85 -9.71 -19.87
N PRO A 242 6.72 -11.05 -19.99
CA PRO A 242 5.42 -11.70 -20.08
C PRO A 242 4.56 -11.38 -18.85
N SER A 243 3.27 -11.16 -19.06
CA SER A 243 2.35 -10.75 -17.99
C SER A 243 2.12 -11.83 -16.94
N GLU A 244 2.31 -13.09 -17.30
CA GLU A 244 2.20 -14.26 -16.41
C GLU A 244 3.36 -14.37 -15.41
N ASP A 245 4.52 -13.81 -15.75
CA ASP A 245 5.74 -13.88 -14.92
C ASP A 245 5.73 -12.88 -13.76
N ILE A 246 4.77 -11.96 -13.73
CA ILE A 246 4.66 -10.91 -12.70
C ILE A 246 3.27 -10.86 -12.08
N LYS A 247 3.20 -10.50 -10.79
CA LYS A 247 1.95 -10.16 -10.13
C LYS A 247 1.95 -8.71 -9.67
N VAL A 248 0.92 -7.97 -10.06
CA VAL A 248 0.70 -6.57 -9.67
C VAL A 248 0.25 -6.52 -8.21
N LEU A 249 0.66 -5.51 -7.47
CA LEU A 249 0.37 -5.40 -6.02
C LEU A 249 -0.93 -4.67 -5.70
N LYS A 250 -1.45 -3.86 -6.64
CA LYS A 250 -2.66 -3.03 -6.45
C LYS A 250 -3.94 -3.70 -6.96
N ASP A 251 -3.94 -5.03 -7.04
CA ASP A 251 -5.03 -5.88 -7.49
C ASP A 251 -5.93 -6.36 -6.33
N PHE A 252 -6.30 -5.45 -5.44
CA PHE A 252 -7.23 -5.72 -4.33
C PHE A 252 -8.68 -5.85 -4.83
#